data_AF-A0A1F2UXM9-F1
#
_entry.id   AF-A0A1F2UXM9-F1
#
_cell.length_a   1.000
_cell.length_b   1.000
_cell.length_c   1.000
_cell.angle_alpha   90.00
_cell.angle_beta   90.00
_cell.angle_gamma   90.00
#
_symmetry.space_group_name_H-M   'P 1'
#
loop_
_entity.id
_entity.type
_entity.pdbx_description
1 polymer ?
#
loop_
_entity_poly.entity_id
_entity_poly.type
_entity_poly.pdbx_seq_one_letter_code
_entity_poly.pdbx_strand_id
1 'polypeptide(L)'
;MAVTLEGAIRRFIGLSTDVKPLPGQRGDLADATAPALTAADLPAGSSFFETDTWRIARYDGAAWRYEETSDALARTLDELLQAQRETNELLAMIAGKL
;
A
#
# COMPACT_ATOMS: atom_id res chain seq x y z
N MET A 1 -32.31 1.39 8.95
CA MET A 1 -30.96 1.90 8.62
C MET A 1 -30.58 1.32 7.27
N ALA A 2 -30.66 2.11 6.20
CA ALA A 2 -30.23 1.68 4.87
C ALA A 2 -28.74 2.00 4.74
N VAL A 3 -27.91 0.98 4.61
CA VAL A 3 -26.50 1.15 4.25
C VAL A 3 -26.45 1.19 2.74
N THR A 4 -26.31 2.39 2.17
CA THR A 4 -26.02 2.54 0.74
C THR A 4 -24.53 2.27 0.56
N LEU A 5 -24.18 1.20 -0.14
CA LEU A 5 -22.80 0.97 -0.59
C LEU A 5 -22.52 1.96 -1.73
N GLU A 6 -22.16 3.20 -1.39
CA GLU A 6 -21.63 4.14 -2.37
C GLU A 6 -20.25 3.65 -2.82
N GLY A 7 -20.15 3.22 -4.08
CA GLY A 7 -18.88 2.86 -4.72
C GLY A 7 -18.30 1.54 -4.23
N ALA A 8 -18.60 0.44 -4.93
CA ALA A 8 -17.91 -0.82 -4.68
C ALA A 8 -16.41 -0.65 -4.96
N ILE A 9 -15.59 -0.73 -3.90
CA ILE A 9 -14.13 -0.77 -4.02
C ILE A 9 -13.75 -1.85 -5.04
N ARG A 10 -13.01 -1.46 -6.09
CA ARG A 10 -12.62 -2.39 -7.14
C ARG A 10 -11.31 -3.09 -6.83
N ARG A 11 -11.20 -4.33 -7.32
CA ARG A 11 -10.00 -5.16 -7.20
C ARG A 11 -9.56 -5.56 -8.60
N PHE A 12 -8.30 -5.24 -8.92
CA PHE A 12 -7.65 -5.54 -10.17
C PHE A 12 -6.50 -6.51 -9.93
N ILE A 13 -6.18 -7.31 -10.94
CA ILE A 13 -5.10 -8.29 -10.92
C ILE A 13 -4.33 -8.12 -12.22
N GLY A 14 -3.01 -8.08 -12.14
CA GLY A 14 -2.13 -8.01 -13.31
C GLY A 14 -0.66 -8.17 -12.94
N LEU A 15 0.22 -7.83 -13.87
CA LEU A 15 1.67 -7.81 -13.68
C LEU A 15 2.12 -6.46 -13.15
N SER A 16 3.30 -6.42 -12.53
CA SER A 16 3.92 -5.16 -12.08
C SER A 16 4.22 -4.17 -13.20
N THR A 17 4.36 -4.67 -14.43
CA THR A 17 4.60 -3.89 -15.66
C THR A 17 3.31 -3.41 -16.34
N ASP A 18 2.15 -3.87 -15.91
CA ASP A 18 0.87 -3.45 -16.49
C ASP A 18 0.57 -1.99 -16.13
N VAL A 19 -0.03 -1.28 -17.10
CA VAL A 19 -0.60 0.05 -16.86
C VAL A 19 -1.78 -0.10 -15.92
N LYS A 20 -1.65 0.42 -14.70
CA LYS A 20 -2.71 0.37 -13.70
C LYS A 20 -3.85 1.31 -14.09
N PRO A 21 -5.12 0.92 -13.94
CA PRO A 21 -6.25 1.72 -14.40
C PRO A 21 -6.35 3.08 -13.70
N LEU A 22 -6.68 4.13 -14.42
CA LEU A 22 -6.95 5.47 -13.88
C LEU A 22 -8.27 6.02 -14.44
N PRO A 23 -8.96 6.94 -13.71
CA PRO A 23 -10.10 7.65 -14.26
C PRO A 23 -9.70 8.39 -15.56
N GLY A 24 -10.60 8.35 -16.55
CA GLY A 24 -10.35 8.88 -17.89
C GLY A 24 -9.61 7.91 -18.82
N GLN A 25 -9.01 6.84 -18.30
CA GLN A 25 -8.51 5.74 -19.12
C GLN A 25 -9.61 4.72 -19.41
N ARG A 26 -9.48 3.97 -20.50
CA ARG A 26 -10.44 2.91 -20.84
C ARG A 26 -10.34 1.77 -19.84
N GLY A 27 -11.51 1.24 -19.44
CA GLY A 27 -11.59 0.18 -18.43
C GLY A 27 -10.96 -1.15 -18.85
N ASP A 28 -10.91 -1.38 -20.17
CA ASP A 28 -10.13 -2.46 -20.78
C ASP A 28 -9.18 -1.81 -21.79
N LEU A 29 -7.87 -1.97 -21.57
CA LEU A 29 -6.84 -1.44 -22.47
C LEU A 29 -6.72 -2.27 -23.75
N ALA A 30 -7.26 -3.49 -23.78
CA ALA A 30 -7.27 -4.38 -24.94
C ALA A 30 -8.52 -4.17 -25.82
N ASP A 31 -9.59 -3.58 -25.28
CA ASP A 31 -10.82 -3.28 -26.03
C ASP A 31 -10.99 -1.76 -26.25
N ALA A 32 -10.74 -1.32 -27.48
CA ALA A 32 -10.89 0.07 -27.90
C ALA A 32 -12.36 0.57 -27.90
N THR A 33 -13.35 -0.30 -27.66
CA THR A 33 -14.76 0.07 -27.51
C THR A 33 -15.17 0.24 -26.05
N ALA A 34 -14.34 -0.19 -25.10
CA ALA A 34 -14.64 -0.06 -23.67
C ALA A 34 -14.75 1.42 -23.25
N PRO A 35 -15.75 1.75 -22.41
CA PRO A 35 -15.91 3.10 -21.90
C PRO A 35 -14.72 3.51 -21.02
N ALA A 36 -14.47 4.81 -20.94
CA ALA A 36 -13.53 5.37 -19.98
C ALA A 36 -14.05 5.16 -18.55
N LEU A 37 -13.14 4.75 -17.66
CA LEU A 37 -13.39 4.67 -16.23
C LEU A 37 -13.69 6.05 -15.68
N THR A 38 -14.73 6.14 -14.86
CA THR A 38 -15.00 7.34 -14.08
C THR A 38 -14.34 7.24 -12.70
N ALA A 39 -14.31 8.35 -11.95
CA ALA A 39 -13.90 8.31 -10.55
C ALA A 39 -14.82 7.40 -9.70
N ALA A 40 -16.09 7.23 -10.09
CA ALA A 40 -17.00 6.30 -9.44
C ALA A 40 -16.66 4.83 -9.74
N ASP A 41 -16.03 4.57 -10.89
CA ASP A 41 -15.53 3.24 -11.24
C ASP A 41 -14.23 2.89 -10.53
N LEU A 42 -13.42 3.88 -10.16
CA LEU A 42 -12.19 3.69 -9.40
C LEU A 42 -12.20 4.53 -8.12
N PRO A 43 -13.02 4.15 -7.11
CA PRO A 43 -13.02 4.86 -5.83
C PRO A 43 -11.70 4.67 -5.09
N ALA A 44 -11.34 5.64 -4.26
CA ALA A 44 -10.23 5.51 -3.32
C ALA A 44 -10.40 4.24 -2.45
N GLY A 45 -9.28 3.56 -2.18
CA GLY A 45 -9.26 2.26 -1.50
C GLY A 45 -9.26 1.05 -2.45
N SER A 46 -9.51 1.26 -3.75
CA SER A 46 -9.35 0.22 -4.77
C SER A 46 -7.95 -0.39 -4.75
N SER A 47 -7.82 -1.66 -5.10
CA SER A 47 -6.56 -2.41 -5.01
C SER A 47 -6.16 -3.04 -6.32
N PHE A 48 -4.86 -3.04 -6.62
CA PHE A 48 -4.26 -3.76 -7.73
C PHE A 48 -3.26 -4.77 -7.16
N PHE A 49 -3.48 -6.05 -7.42
CA PHE A 49 -2.58 -7.11 -7.01
C PHE A 49 -1.66 -7.51 -8.16
N GLU A 50 -0.36 -7.45 -7.90
CA GLU A 50 0.71 -7.82 -8.83
C GLU A 50 1.08 -9.28 -8.61
N THR A 51 0.81 -10.14 -9.60
CA THR A 51 1.00 -11.58 -9.46
C THR A 51 2.46 -12.03 -9.54
N ASP A 52 3.32 -11.21 -10.15
CA ASP A 52 4.75 -11.46 -10.35
C ASP A 52 5.61 -11.00 -9.16
N THR A 53 5.25 -9.88 -8.53
CA THR A 53 5.96 -9.32 -7.37
C THR A 53 5.28 -9.61 -6.04
N TRP A 54 4.04 -10.13 -6.07
CA TRP A 54 3.19 -10.35 -4.90
C TRP A 54 2.89 -9.08 -4.10
N ARG A 55 2.92 -7.92 -4.75
CA ARG A 55 2.64 -6.62 -4.12
C ARG A 55 1.20 -6.18 -4.35
N ILE A 56 0.67 -5.41 -3.41
CA ILE A 56 -0.63 -4.75 -3.56
C ILE A 56 -0.38 -3.24 -3.63
N ALA A 57 -0.84 -2.61 -4.71
CA ALA A 57 -1.00 -1.16 -4.77
C ALA A 57 -2.42 -0.77 -4.37
N ARG A 58 -2.57 0.34 -3.66
CA ARG A 58 -3.84 0.95 -3.26
C ARG A 58 -4.01 2.28 -3.98
N TYR A 59 -5.19 2.50 -4.55
CA TYR A 59 -5.54 3.78 -5.16
C TYR A 59 -5.98 4.76 -4.07
N ASP A 60 -5.34 5.92 -3.99
CA ASP A 60 -5.64 6.94 -2.97
C ASP A 60 -6.69 7.96 -3.41
N GLY A 61 -7.24 7.81 -4.62
CA GLY A 61 -8.13 8.78 -5.27
C GLY A 61 -7.47 9.57 -6.40
N ALA A 62 -6.14 9.60 -6.45
CA ALA A 62 -5.36 10.27 -7.49
C ALA A 62 -4.30 9.36 -8.15
N ALA A 63 -3.66 8.47 -7.38
CA ALA A 63 -2.59 7.61 -7.85
C ALA A 63 -2.57 6.25 -7.15
N TRP A 64 -1.92 5.28 -7.79
CA TRP A 64 -1.61 3.99 -7.19
C TRP A 64 -0.35 4.10 -6.32
N ARG A 65 -0.46 3.69 -5.06
CA ARG A 65 0.65 3.69 -4.11
C ARG A 65 0.83 2.30 -3.53
N TYR A 66 2.07 1.87 -3.36
CA TYR A 66 2.36 0.71 -2.54
C TYR A 66 2.38 1.15 -1.08
N GLU A 67 1.83 0.33 -0.21
CA GLU A 67 2.03 0.49 1.22
C GLU A 67 3.48 0.09 1.51
N GLU A 68 4.36 1.07 1.77
CA GLU A 68 5.75 0.85 2.21
C GLU A 68 5.81 0.46 3.69
N THR A 69 4.86 -0.35 4.15
CA THR A 69 4.75 -0.73 5.55
C THR A 69 5.94 -1.56 5.99
N SER A 70 6.62 -2.26 5.07
CA SER A 70 7.82 -3.05 5.40
C SER A 70 9.02 -2.19 5.77
N ASP A 71 9.30 -1.15 4.98
CA ASP A 71 10.59 -0.45 5.06
C ASP A 71 10.58 0.59 6.19
N ALA A 72 9.46 1.27 6.38
CA ALA A 72 9.28 2.16 7.52
C ALA A 72 9.23 1.39 8.84
N LEU A 73 8.57 0.22 8.87
CA LEU A 73 8.51 -0.63 10.06
C LEU A 73 9.87 -1.27 10.35
N ALA A 74 10.60 -1.73 9.34
CA ALA A 74 11.94 -2.28 9.50
C ALA A 74 12.90 -1.23 10.08
N ARG A 75 12.91 0.00 9.52
CA ARG A 75 13.69 1.12 10.08
C ARG A 75 13.31 1.41 11.54
N THR A 76 12.01 1.46 11.84
CA THR A 76 11.53 1.70 13.21
C THR A 76 11.98 0.59 14.17
N LEU A 77 11.95 -0.67 13.74
CA LEU A 77 12.40 -1.80 14.55
C LEU A 77 13.92 -1.75 14.81
N ASP A 78 14.70 -1.39 13.80
CA ASP A 78 16.16 -1.25 13.94
C ASP A 78 16.52 -0.13 14.94
N GLU A 79 15.84 1.01 14.87
CA GLU A 79 16.00 2.12 15.81
C GLU A 79 15.67 1.71 17.25
N LEU A 80 14.57 0.97 17.45
CA LEU A 80 14.17 0.46 18.76
C LEU A 80 15.17 -0.55 19.33
N LEU A 81 15.70 -1.45 18.50
CA LEU A 81 16.71 -2.42 18.91
C LEU A 81 18.04 -1.74 19.28
N GLN A 82 18.40 -0.65 18.61
CA GLN A 82 19.58 0.13 18.98
C GLN A 82 19.37 0.82 20.35
N ALA A 83 18.24 1.52 20.53
CA ALA A 83 17.93 2.17 21.81
C ALA A 83 17.89 1.18 22.98
N GLN A 84 17.38 -0.04 22.76
CA GLN A 84 17.39 -1.09 23.78
C GLN A 84 18.81 -1.54 24.15
N ARG A 85 19.70 -1.70 23.16
CA ARG A 85 21.10 -2.08 23.40
C ARG A 85 21.83 -1.02 24.23
N GLU A 86 21.71 0.25 23.85
CA GLU A 86 22.31 1.37 24.58
C GLU A 86 21.81 1.42 26.03
N THR A 87 20.50 1.23 26.23
CA THR A 87 19.92 1.18 27.59
C THR A 87 20.50 0.03 28.42
N ASN A 88 20.65 -1.17 27.83
CA ASN A 88 21.21 -2.32 28.53
C ASN A 88 22.69 -2.12 28.89
N GLU A 89 23.47 -1.50 28.02
CA GLU A 89 24.87 -1.16 28.28
C GLU A 89 25.00 -0.17 29.44
N LEU A 90 24.16 0.87 29.46
CA LEU A 90 24.10 1.83 30.57
C LEU A 90 23.73 1.16 31.90
N LEU A 91 22.75 0.24 31.89
CA LEU A 91 22.37 -0.52 33.08
C LEU A 91 23.52 -1.39 33.58
N ALA A 92 24.24 -2.08 32.68
CA ALA A 92 25.41 -2.88 33.05
C ALA A 92 26.53 -2.03 33.65
N MET A 93 26.79 -0.84 33.10
CA MET A 93 27.77 0.10 33.63
C MET A 93 27.41 0.62 35.02
N ILE A 94 26.14 0.84 35.31
CA ILE A 94 25.67 1.28 36.64
C ILE A 94 25.77 0.11 37.63
N ALA A 95 25.29 -1.08 37.25
CA ALA A 95 25.31 -2.26 38.10
C ALA A 95 26.73 -2.71 38.48
N GLY A 96 27.73 -2.51 37.60
CA GLY A 96 29.14 -2.81 37.90
C GLY A 96 29.88 -1.72 38.68
N LYS A 97 29.24 -0.57 38.97
CA LYS A 97 29.81 0.55 39.75
C LYS A 97 29.31 0.60 41.20
N LEU A 98 28.37 -0.26 41.59
CA LEU A 98 27.87 -0.46 42.96
C LEU A 98 28.49 -1.72 43.57
#